data_AF-A0A4Q9MS12-F1
#
_entry.id   AF-A0A4Q9MS12-F1
#
_cell.length_a   1.000
_cell.length_b   1.000
_cell.length_c   1.000
_cell.angle_alpha   90.00
_cell.angle_beta   90.00
_cell.angle_gamma   90.00
#
_symmetry.space_group_name_H-M   'P 1'
#
loop_
_entity.id
_entity.type
_entity.pdbx_description
1 polymer ?
#
loop_
_entity_poly.entity_id
_entity_poly.type
_entity_poly.pdbx_seq_one_letter_code
_entity_poly.pdbx_strand_id
1 'polypeptide(L)'
;MSKSRRRGRGRGRRSLAASRNSGIDNVVAQEKAAADREFALMDRVYAFTVDGLRTSDKAISNAGNLGIRNVLFKTGDDVILNSPYDGTHDIWIGHISQIRANQDRTEAIAKVRWYWSRNDVAAYIKSFKPENYSPYERILSDDYDYVAPYAFQAITHVHEYHEEDLNPPPISPTSFFLRTTLMYRGPLHGPNRTLQPPLGEHSCVCHVAYNPYPLTALQGDSVLTSSPHLDKDPMHFCPRLDCRTWYHSSCLPHLNAVDVVAPPSTRGIRLLAVDPDSEAPFVLFGHFCEPESRDLVPESTEQMTVHEVLELWGRHRSILSHLPPSLLTIAQSPIVRCSGASNGWAIGNVADVVLARRFVYAAIEHDGAPEASEKWYELLKRERARQEDLFWLTQGRTIDVDIAMNCERDHEIHQPGGHELWGGLWDGLQTGTAGEGISTQPDEVTALEGLCEDLAQFDLLASVYVPYWERRAREFEAAAELLSGPAFVCPQCRSAI
;
A
#
# COMPACT_ATOMS: atom_id res chain seq x y z
N MET A 1 34.19 -36.42 -28.63
CA MET A 1 33.05 -35.87 -29.40
C MET A 1 32.33 -34.84 -28.54
N SER A 2 32.59 -33.56 -28.83
CA SER A 2 32.19 -32.40 -28.02
C SER A 2 30.76 -31.98 -28.36
N LYS A 3 29.84 -32.09 -27.40
CA LYS A 3 28.47 -31.56 -27.53
C LYS A 3 28.46 -30.09 -27.14
N SER A 4 28.27 -29.27 -28.16
CA SER A 4 28.04 -27.82 -28.12
C SER A 4 26.89 -27.46 -27.18
N ARG A 5 27.21 -26.82 -26.05
CA ARG A 5 26.27 -26.06 -25.22
C ARG A 5 25.88 -24.79 -25.97
N ARG A 6 24.79 -24.84 -26.76
CA ARG A 6 24.12 -23.62 -27.21
C ARG A 6 23.47 -22.97 -26.00
N ARG A 7 24.14 -21.96 -25.43
CA ARG A 7 23.56 -21.01 -24.49
C ARG A 7 22.37 -20.33 -25.19
N GLY A 8 21.16 -20.71 -24.82
CA GLY A 8 19.97 -19.91 -25.10
C GLY A 8 20.11 -18.59 -24.35
N ARG A 9 20.63 -17.56 -25.02
CA ARG A 9 20.50 -16.18 -24.52
C ARG A 9 19.01 -15.90 -24.49
N GLY A 10 18.43 -15.80 -23.29
CA GLY A 10 17.12 -15.18 -23.13
C GLY A 10 17.14 -13.86 -23.88
N ARG A 11 16.15 -13.64 -24.75
CA ARG A 11 15.94 -12.34 -25.38
C ARG A 11 15.49 -11.38 -24.27
N GLY A 12 16.45 -10.88 -23.50
CA GLY A 12 16.22 -9.79 -22.57
C GLY A 12 15.60 -8.63 -23.33
N ARG A 13 14.72 -7.89 -22.64
CA ARG A 13 14.01 -6.68 -23.08
C ARG A 13 14.78 -6.03 -24.22
N ARG A 14 14.39 -6.29 -25.47
CA ARG A 14 15.02 -5.61 -26.60
C ARG A 14 14.65 -4.15 -26.40
N SER A 15 15.61 -3.35 -25.94
CA SER A 15 15.48 -1.91 -25.95
C SER A 15 15.18 -1.56 -27.40
N LEU A 16 13.91 -1.29 -27.70
CA LEU A 16 13.50 -0.64 -28.92
C LEU A 16 14.02 0.79 -28.82
N ALA A 17 15.35 0.93 -28.92
CA ALA A 17 16.02 2.18 -29.13
C ALA A 17 15.38 2.77 -30.40
N ALA A 18 14.91 4.00 -30.26
CA ALA A 18 14.14 4.74 -31.24
C ALA A 18 14.72 4.63 -32.65
N SER A 19 14.24 3.67 -33.43
CA SER A 19 14.37 3.70 -34.87
C SER A 19 13.02 4.09 -35.43
N ARG A 20 12.89 5.35 -35.85
CA ARG A 20 11.76 5.85 -36.65
C ARG A 20 11.76 5.25 -38.07
N ASN A 21 12.05 3.96 -38.19
CA ASN A 21 11.96 3.22 -39.43
C ASN A 21 10.67 2.42 -39.37
N SER A 22 9.65 2.89 -40.10
CA SER A 22 8.39 2.18 -40.30
C SER A 22 8.57 0.73 -40.81
N GLY A 23 9.71 0.44 -41.44
CA GLY A 23 10.11 -0.92 -41.81
C GLY A 23 10.46 -1.83 -40.62
N ILE A 24 11.08 -1.30 -39.55
CA ILE A 24 11.46 -2.09 -38.37
C ILE A 24 10.23 -2.42 -37.51
N ASP A 25 9.32 -1.47 -37.35
CA ASP A 25 8.07 -1.69 -36.60
C ASP A 25 7.21 -2.79 -37.24
N ASN A 26 7.16 -2.84 -38.59
CA ASN A 26 6.47 -3.89 -39.32
C ASN A 26 7.12 -5.28 -39.14
N VAL A 27 8.46 -5.37 -39.15
CA VAL A 27 9.16 -6.64 -38.91
C VAL A 27 8.92 -7.13 -37.48
N VAL A 28 9.01 -6.23 -36.49
CA VAL A 28 8.76 -6.57 -35.07
C VAL A 28 7.30 -7.03 -34.87
N ALA A 29 6.34 -6.38 -35.53
CA ALA A 29 4.94 -6.79 -35.48
C ALA A 29 4.72 -8.19 -36.08
N GLN A 30 5.38 -8.49 -37.21
CA GLN A 30 5.32 -9.81 -37.85
C GLN A 30 5.97 -10.90 -36.98
N GLU A 31 7.14 -10.63 -36.40
CA GLU A 31 7.81 -11.54 -35.46
C GLU A 31 6.92 -11.84 -34.25
N LYS A 32 6.30 -10.80 -33.66
CA LYS A 32 5.41 -10.98 -32.51
C LYS A 32 4.15 -11.78 -32.86
N ALA A 33 3.55 -11.52 -34.02
CA ALA A 33 2.41 -12.30 -34.52
C ALA A 33 2.77 -13.77 -34.79
N ALA A 34 4.00 -14.06 -35.23
CA ALA A 34 4.49 -15.42 -35.37
C ALA A 34 4.68 -16.11 -34.01
N ALA A 35 5.29 -15.43 -33.05
CA ALA A 35 5.46 -15.92 -31.69
C ALA A 35 4.10 -16.15 -30.99
N ASP A 36 3.10 -15.28 -31.23
CA ASP A 36 1.73 -15.47 -30.74
C ASP A 36 1.11 -16.76 -31.26
N ARG A 37 1.30 -17.07 -32.55
CA ARG A 37 0.80 -18.32 -33.15
C ARG A 37 1.51 -19.54 -32.57
N GLU A 38 2.83 -19.49 -32.45
CA GLU A 38 3.62 -20.59 -31.87
C GLU A 38 3.22 -20.86 -30.42
N PHE A 39 3.16 -19.81 -29.60
CA PHE A 39 2.69 -19.91 -28.22
C PHE A 39 1.25 -20.44 -28.15
N ALA A 40 0.36 -20.02 -29.05
CA ALA A 40 -1.02 -20.50 -29.08
C ALA A 40 -1.16 -22.01 -29.35
N LEU A 41 -0.19 -22.63 -30.03
CA LEU A 41 -0.14 -24.07 -30.32
C LEU A 41 0.38 -24.92 -29.15
N MET A 42 1.01 -24.30 -28.15
CA MET A 42 1.51 -24.97 -26.95
C MET A 42 0.38 -25.28 -25.95
N ASP A 43 0.56 -26.31 -25.12
CA ASP A 43 -0.40 -26.72 -24.11
C ASP A 43 -0.40 -25.75 -22.93
N ARG A 44 -1.59 -25.39 -22.43
CA ARG A 44 -1.71 -24.53 -21.24
C ARG A 44 -1.26 -25.29 -19.99
N VAL A 45 -0.42 -24.64 -19.20
CA VAL A 45 -0.04 -25.11 -17.85
C VAL A 45 -0.20 -23.95 -16.87
N TYR A 46 -0.32 -24.25 -15.58
CA TYR A 46 -0.58 -23.23 -14.56
C TYR A 46 0.68 -22.69 -13.88
N ALA A 47 1.78 -23.46 -13.92
CA ALA A 47 3.00 -23.15 -13.18
C ALA A 47 4.25 -23.83 -13.75
N PHE A 48 5.43 -23.33 -13.37
CA PHE A 48 6.72 -23.99 -13.56
C PHE A 48 7.63 -23.72 -12.35
N THR A 49 8.66 -24.54 -12.16
CA THR A 49 9.65 -24.37 -11.09
C THR A 49 11.00 -23.96 -11.65
N VAL A 50 11.71 -23.10 -10.92
CA VAL A 50 13.09 -22.71 -11.22
C VAL A 50 13.96 -22.94 -9.98
N ASP A 51 15.13 -23.50 -10.22
CA ASP A 51 16.15 -23.70 -9.19
C ASP A 51 16.86 -22.36 -8.93
N GLY A 52 16.52 -21.69 -7.83
CA GLY A 52 17.17 -20.46 -7.38
C GLY A 52 18.36 -20.71 -6.47
N LEU A 53 19.40 -19.89 -6.58
CA LEU A 53 20.53 -19.90 -5.64
C LEU A 53 20.11 -19.23 -4.32
N ARG A 54 20.29 -19.93 -3.20
CA ARG A 54 20.11 -19.36 -1.86
C ARG A 54 21.33 -18.51 -1.52
N THR A 55 21.21 -17.20 -1.59
CA THR A 55 22.12 -16.30 -0.87
C THR A 55 21.74 -16.40 0.60
N SER A 56 22.54 -17.10 1.39
CA SER A 56 22.27 -17.25 2.82
C SER A 56 22.37 -15.90 3.52
N ASP A 57 21.28 -15.48 4.15
CA ASP A 57 21.32 -14.53 5.26
C ASP A 57 22.30 -15.06 6.32
N LYS A 58 23.25 -14.20 6.72
CA LYS A 58 24.38 -14.47 7.62
C LYS A 58 25.52 -15.28 7.00
N ALA A 59 26.31 -14.61 6.17
CA ALA A 59 27.71 -14.99 5.96
C ALA A 59 28.54 -14.65 7.21
N ILE A 60 28.52 -15.51 8.23
CA ILE A 60 29.73 -15.77 9.04
C ILE A 60 29.87 -17.29 9.21
N SER A 61 30.95 -17.79 8.60
CA SER A 61 31.61 -19.09 8.81
C SER A 61 30.77 -20.35 8.65
N ASN A 62 30.68 -20.87 7.43
CA ASN A 62 31.33 -22.13 7.04
C ASN A 62 31.06 -22.42 5.56
N ALA A 63 32.13 -22.59 4.79
CA ALA A 63 32.09 -22.93 3.38
C ALA A 63 31.34 -24.26 3.16
N GLY A 64 30.32 -24.29 2.30
CA GLY A 64 29.88 -25.56 1.73
C GLY A 64 28.48 -25.66 1.14
N ASN A 65 27.48 -24.93 1.61
CA ASN A 65 26.08 -25.19 1.16
C ASN A 65 25.40 -23.94 0.61
N LEU A 66 25.65 -23.65 -0.67
CA LEU A 66 24.70 -22.90 -1.50
C LEU A 66 23.43 -23.76 -1.61
N GLY A 67 22.45 -23.52 -0.74
CA GLY A 67 21.15 -24.16 -0.87
C GLY A 67 20.56 -23.81 -2.24
N ILE A 68 20.00 -24.79 -2.95
CA ILE A 68 19.15 -24.51 -4.10
C ILE A 68 17.73 -24.41 -3.55
N ARG A 69 17.04 -23.29 -3.80
CA ARG A 69 15.62 -23.12 -3.48
C ARG A 69 14.82 -23.27 -4.76
N ASN A 70 13.93 -24.25 -4.80
CA ASN A 70 12.98 -24.37 -5.90
C ASN A 70 11.88 -23.33 -5.70
N VAL A 71 11.77 -22.37 -6.62
CA VAL A 71 10.72 -21.35 -6.63
C VAL A 71 9.66 -21.75 -7.65
N LEU A 72 8.40 -21.81 -7.21
CA LEU A 72 7.25 -22.16 -8.04
C LEU A 72 6.57 -20.88 -8.54
N PHE A 73 6.63 -20.62 -9.84
CA PHE A 73 5.98 -19.48 -10.48
C PHE A 73 4.65 -19.91 -11.11
N LYS A 74 3.60 -19.11 -10.92
CA LYS A 74 2.23 -19.39 -11.36
C LYS A 74 1.68 -18.27 -12.23
N THR A 75 0.65 -18.59 -13.00
CA THR A 75 -0.13 -17.56 -13.71
C THR A 75 -0.78 -16.62 -12.69
N GLY A 76 -0.63 -15.32 -12.91
CA GLY A 76 -1.08 -14.26 -12.00
C GLY A 76 0.01 -13.70 -11.08
N ASP A 77 1.18 -14.36 -10.97
CA ASP A 77 2.28 -13.84 -10.15
C ASP A 77 2.92 -12.60 -10.80
N ASP A 78 3.25 -11.60 -9.97
CA ASP A 78 4.26 -10.60 -10.34
C ASP A 78 5.65 -11.14 -9.99
N VAL A 79 6.62 -10.85 -10.85
CA VAL A 79 7.93 -11.48 -10.80
C VAL A 79 9.05 -10.51 -11.07
N ILE A 80 10.19 -10.78 -10.43
CA ILE A 80 11.48 -10.18 -10.74
C ILE A 80 12.15 -11.06 -11.80
N LEU A 81 12.63 -10.42 -12.86
CA LEU A 81 13.37 -11.07 -13.93
C LEU A 81 14.82 -10.59 -13.94
N ASN A 82 15.73 -11.49 -14.32
CA ASN A 82 17.15 -11.18 -14.47
C ASN A 82 17.35 -9.97 -15.38
N SER A 83 17.96 -8.91 -14.86
CA SER A 83 18.10 -7.63 -15.56
C SER A 83 19.52 -7.08 -15.42
N PRO A 84 19.97 -6.17 -16.31
CA PRO A 84 21.24 -5.47 -16.13
C PRO A 84 21.18 -4.41 -15.01
N TYR A 85 20.02 -4.21 -14.41
CA TYR A 85 19.74 -3.21 -13.38
C TYR A 85 19.42 -3.86 -12.02
N ASP A 86 19.78 -5.14 -11.85
CA ASP A 86 19.59 -5.86 -10.60
C ASP A 86 20.24 -5.08 -9.44
N GLY A 87 19.53 -4.96 -8.32
CA GLY A 87 19.95 -4.15 -7.16
C GLY A 87 19.65 -2.66 -7.25
N THR A 88 18.96 -2.21 -8.31
CA THR A 88 18.49 -0.82 -8.44
C THR A 88 16.96 -0.74 -8.46
N HIS A 89 16.44 0.48 -8.34
CA HIS A 89 15.01 0.75 -8.51
C HIS A 89 14.52 0.59 -9.96
N ASP A 90 15.40 0.27 -10.93
CA ASP A 90 15.05 0.01 -12.34
C ASP A 90 15.04 -1.49 -12.71
N ILE A 91 15.05 -2.37 -11.70
CA ILE A 91 14.94 -3.82 -11.89
C ILE A 91 13.71 -4.21 -12.72
N TRP A 92 13.86 -5.24 -13.56
CA TRP A 92 12.78 -5.69 -14.43
C TRP A 92 11.71 -6.45 -13.67
N ILE A 93 10.50 -5.91 -13.69
CA ILE A 93 9.31 -6.52 -13.09
C ILE A 93 8.34 -6.91 -14.20
N GLY A 94 7.72 -8.08 -14.07
CA GLY A 94 6.74 -8.58 -15.02
C GLY A 94 5.55 -9.27 -14.35
N HIS A 95 4.41 -9.30 -15.03
CA HIS A 95 3.21 -10.02 -14.62
C HIS A 95 3.03 -11.26 -15.50
N ILE A 96 2.92 -12.45 -14.90
CA ILE A 96 2.71 -13.68 -15.65
C ILE A 96 1.24 -13.79 -16.08
N SER A 97 0.96 -13.43 -17.33
CA SER A 97 -0.41 -13.50 -17.87
C SER A 97 -0.84 -14.92 -18.29
N GLN A 98 0.10 -15.72 -18.80
CA GLN A 98 -0.15 -17.11 -19.21
C GLN A 98 1.13 -17.93 -19.12
N ILE A 99 1.01 -19.23 -18.86
CA ILE A 99 2.12 -20.18 -18.97
C ILE A 99 1.69 -21.31 -19.92
N ARG A 100 2.60 -21.71 -20.80
CA ARG A 100 2.41 -22.84 -21.70
C ARG A 100 3.64 -23.73 -21.75
N ALA A 101 3.45 -24.98 -22.12
CA ALA A 101 4.52 -25.94 -22.32
C ALA A 101 4.39 -26.64 -23.66
N ASN A 102 5.50 -27.11 -24.22
CA ASN A 102 5.47 -27.99 -25.37
C ASN A 102 4.74 -29.31 -25.01
N GLN A 103 4.34 -30.09 -26.02
CA GLN A 103 3.56 -31.33 -25.84
C GLN A 103 4.22 -32.32 -24.87
N ASP A 104 5.56 -32.39 -24.91
CA ASP A 104 6.36 -33.26 -24.04
C ASP A 104 6.62 -32.67 -22.63
N ARG A 105 6.13 -31.44 -22.36
CA ARG A 105 6.29 -30.68 -21.12
C ARG A 105 7.74 -30.47 -20.66
N THR A 106 8.70 -30.58 -21.57
CA THR A 106 10.13 -30.36 -21.30
C THR A 106 10.50 -28.89 -21.31
N GLU A 107 9.75 -28.06 -22.04
CA GLU A 107 10.00 -26.64 -22.20
C GLU A 107 8.74 -25.86 -21.87
N ALA A 108 8.77 -25.13 -20.75
CA ALA A 108 7.76 -24.15 -20.40
C ALA A 108 8.17 -22.76 -20.92
N ILE A 109 7.18 -21.96 -21.29
CA ILE A 109 7.31 -20.55 -21.69
C ILE A 109 6.20 -19.78 -21.00
N ALA A 110 6.54 -18.61 -20.45
CA ALA A 110 5.60 -17.69 -19.83
C ALA A 110 5.37 -16.48 -20.73
N LYS A 111 4.12 -16.05 -20.88
CA LYS A 111 3.75 -14.77 -21.47
C LYS A 111 3.72 -13.71 -20.37
N VAL A 112 4.69 -12.81 -20.39
CA VAL A 112 4.91 -11.82 -19.34
C VAL A 112 4.54 -10.43 -19.84
N ARG A 113 3.64 -9.74 -19.14
CA ARG A 113 3.39 -8.30 -19.36
C ARG A 113 4.39 -7.49 -18.55
N TRP A 114 4.91 -6.40 -19.10
CA TRP A 114 5.96 -5.64 -18.45
C TRP A 114 5.41 -4.53 -17.54
N TYR A 115 5.99 -4.44 -16.35
CA TYR A 115 5.91 -3.27 -15.49
C TYR A 115 7.13 -2.38 -15.76
N TRP A 116 6.87 -1.20 -16.30
CA TRP A 116 7.91 -0.25 -16.70
C TRP A 116 8.32 0.63 -15.52
N SER A 117 9.62 0.87 -15.35
CA SER A 117 10.08 1.91 -14.42
C SER A 117 9.81 3.30 -14.99
N ARG A 118 9.83 4.32 -14.12
CA ARG A 118 9.75 5.72 -14.55
C ARG A 118 10.87 6.11 -15.53
N ASN A 119 12.08 5.55 -15.35
CA ASN A 119 13.23 5.85 -16.19
C ASN A 119 13.07 5.21 -17.57
N ASP A 120 12.50 4.01 -17.62
CA ASP A 120 12.13 3.40 -18.89
C ASP A 120 11.13 4.30 -19.62
N VAL A 121 10.00 4.64 -19.01
CA VAL A 121 8.96 5.44 -19.69
C VAL A 121 9.49 6.80 -20.14
N ALA A 122 10.34 7.45 -19.36
CA ALA A 122 11.01 8.70 -19.73
C ALA A 122 11.83 8.59 -21.03
N ALA A 123 12.49 7.44 -21.25
CA ALA A 123 13.22 7.19 -22.49
C ALA A 123 12.29 7.07 -23.72
N TYR A 124 11.02 6.69 -23.52
CA TYR A 124 10.03 6.47 -24.59
C TYR A 124 9.07 7.64 -24.83
N ILE A 125 8.78 8.44 -23.80
CA ILE A 125 7.82 9.55 -23.82
C ILE A 125 8.55 10.82 -23.37
N LYS A 126 8.90 11.70 -24.31
CA LYS A 126 9.70 12.91 -24.02
C LYS A 126 9.03 13.90 -23.06
N SER A 127 7.70 13.93 -23.03
CA SER A 127 6.93 14.78 -22.12
C SER A 127 6.75 14.18 -20.74
N PHE A 128 7.21 12.95 -20.52
CA PHE A 128 7.12 12.28 -19.23
C PHE A 128 8.13 12.88 -18.26
N LYS A 129 7.67 13.16 -17.04
CA LYS A 129 8.44 13.75 -15.95
C LYS A 129 8.67 12.69 -14.86
N PRO A 130 9.82 11.97 -14.87
CA PRO A 130 10.07 10.89 -13.91
C PRO A 130 10.09 11.36 -12.45
N GLU A 131 10.35 12.64 -12.19
CA GLU A 131 10.31 13.25 -10.85
C GLU A 131 8.93 13.18 -10.18
N ASN A 132 7.84 13.09 -10.95
CA ASN A 132 6.48 12.97 -10.43
C ASN A 132 6.12 11.54 -9.95
N TYR A 133 7.01 10.57 -10.19
CA TYR A 133 6.81 9.15 -9.87
C TYR A 133 7.81 8.71 -8.80
N SER A 134 7.37 7.85 -7.87
CA SER A 134 8.30 7.25 -6.90
C SER A 134 9.28 6.29 -7.60
N PRO A 135 10.50 6.08 -7.09
CA PRO A 135 11.47 5.17 -7.72
C PRO A 135 10.97 3.72 -7.89
N TYR A 136 10.20 3.24 -6.92
CA TYR A 136 9.58 1.90 -6.95
C TYR A 136 8.18 1.90 -7.55
N GLU A 137 7.68 3.05 -8.03
CA GLU A 137 6.45 3.09 -8.80
C GLU A 137 6.68 2.43 -10.17
N ARG A 138 5.68 1.70 -10.63
CA ARG A 138 5.66 0.96 -11.89
C ARG A 138 4.49 1.40 -12.75
N ILE A 139 4.70 1.33 -14.05
CA ILE A 139 3.67 1.58 -15.06
C ILE A 139 3.40 0.28 -15.80
N LEU A 140 2.24 -0.33 -15.58
CA LEU A 140 1.85 -1.56 -16.26
C LEU A 140 1.54 -1.27 -17.73
N SER A 141 2.11 -2.05 -18.65
CA SER A 141 1.81 -1.92 -20.08
C SER A 141 0.99 -3.09 -20.63
N ASP A 142 0.33 -2.86 -21.77
CA ASP A 142 -0.18 -3.89 -22.68
C ASP A 142 0.95 -4.59 -23.47
N ASP A 143 2.19 -4.10 -23.40
CA ASP A 143 3.36 -4.78 -23.98
C ASP A 143 3.75 -6.03 -23.18
N TYR A 144 4.15 -7.06 -23.91
CA TYR A 144 4.48 -8.38 -23.36
C TYR A 144 5.59 -9.08 -24.15
N ASP A 145 6.26 -10.03 -23.51
CA ASP A 145 7.20 -10.94 -24.17
C ASP A 145 6.97 -12.39 -23.74
N TYR A 146 7.56 -13.30 -24.52
CA TYR A 146 7.62 -14.73 -24.21
C TYR A 146 8.96 -15.04 -23.54
N VAL A 147 8.89 -15.42 -22.26
CA VAL A 147 10.03 -15.54 -21.38
C VAL A 147 10.20 -16.99 -20.93
N ALA A 148 11.43 -17.48 -21.04
CA ALA A 148 11.78 -18.82 -20.58
C ALA A 148 12.01 -18.85 -19.06
N PRO A 149 11.73 -19.99 -18.38
CA PRO A 149 11.83 -20.15 -16.92
C PRO A 149 13.14 -19.65 -16.29
N TYR A 150 14.28 -19.84 -16.94
CA TYR A 150 15.58 -19.46 -16.40
C TYR A 150 15.80 -17.94 -16.26
N ALA A 151 14.90 -17.10 -16.81
CA ALA A 151 14.97 -15.65 -16.66
C ALA A 151 14.29 -15.16 -15.38
N PHE A 152 13.52 -16.01 -14.69
CA PHE A 152 12.79 -15.66 -13.47
C PHE A 152 13.70 -15.80 -12.26
N GLN A 153 13.71 -14.77 -11.41
CA GLN A 153 14.55 -14.72 -10.21
C GLN A 153 13.73 -14.94 -8.95
N ALA A 154 12.65 -14.18 -8.77
CA ALA A 154 11.83 -14.19 -7.57
C ALA A 154 10.39 -13.77 -7.85
N ILE A 155 9.48 -14.15 -6.95
CA ILE A 155 8.11 -13.64 -6.93
C ILE A 155 8.11 -12.32 -6.15
N THR A 156 7.46 -11.30 -6.69
CA THR A 156 7.28 -9.99 -6.05
C THR A 156 5.83 -9.54 -6.17
N HIS A 157 5.46 -8.44 -5.53
CA HIS A 157 4.11 -7.91 -5.58
C HIS A 157 4.16 -6.46 -6.02
N VAL A 158 3.31 -6.12 -6.99
CA VAL A 158 3.07 -4.74 -7.38
C VAL A 158 1.69 -4.33 -6.88
N HIS A 159 1.64 -3.47 -5.88
CA HIS A 159 0.38 -3.00 -5.29
C HIS A 159 -0.37 -2.09 -6.27
N GLU A 160 -1.67 -2.34 -6.46
CA GLU A 160 -2.57 -1.39 -7.11
C GLU A 160 -2.91 -0.29 -6.13
N TYR A 161 -2.61 0.96 -6.47
CA TYR A 161 -2.83 2.11 -5.62
C TYR A 161 -3.77 3.09 -6.32
N HIS A 162 -4.97 3.27 -5.77
CA HIS A 162 -5.90 4.29 -6.22
C HIS A 162 -5.96 5.41 -5.18
N GLU A 163 -5.82 6.65 -5.62
CA GLU A 163 -5.80 7.79 -4.68
C GLU A 163 -7.17 8.05 -4.03
N GLU A 164 -8.25 7.54 -4.62
CA GLU A 164 -9.61 7.67 -4.10
C GLU A 164 -10.01 6.57 -3.10
N ASP A 165 -9.15 5.57 -2.89
CA ASP A 165 -9.45 4.46 -1.99
C ASP A 165 -9.43 4.90 -0.53
N LEU A 166 -10.49 4.50 0.20
CA LEU A 166 -10.61 4.71 1.65
C LEU A 166 -9.77 3.71 2.45
N ASN A 167 -9.19 2.72 1.78
CA ASN A 167 -8.39 1.67 2.37
C ASN A 167 -7.23 1.32 1.42
N PRO A 168 -6.30 2.25 1.18
CA PRO A 168 -5.18 2.02 0.29
C PRO A 168 -4.26 0.93 0.86
N PRO A 169 -3.56 0.16 0.01
CA PRO A 169 -2.57 -0.80 0.48
C PRO A 169 -1.44 -0.09 1.23
N PRO A 170 -0.86 -0.71 2.26
CA PRO A 170 0.35 -0.17 2.88
C PRO A 170 1.52 -0.39 1.94
N ILE A 171 2.02 0.70 1.40
CA ILE A 171 3.16 0.71 0.49
C ILE A 171 4.32 1.31 1.25
N SER A 172 5.44 0.59 1.33
CA SER A 172 6.69 1.09 1.91
C SER A 172 7.53 1.84 0.87
N PRO A 173 8.61 2.56 1.27
CA PRO A 173 9.46 3.28 0.34
C PRO A 173 10.13 2.40 -0.73
N THR A 174 10.21 1.09 -0.52
CA THR A 174 10.79 0.09 -1.44
C THR A 174 9.76 -0.89 -2.02
N SER A 175 8.48 -0.76 -1.64
CA SER A 175 7.40 -1.58 -2.19
C SER A 175 7.11 -1.15 -3.63
N PHE A 176 6.93 -2.12 -4.53
CA PHE A 176 6.46 -1.81 -5.88
C PHE A 176 4.97 -1.52 -5.86
N PHE A 177 4.55 -0.45 -6.53
CA PHE A 177 3.14 -0.12 -6.69
C PHE A 177 2.89 0.54 -8.04
N LEU A 178 1.63 0.59 -8.46
CA LEU A 178 1.22 1.24 -9.70
C LEU A 178 -0.02 2.09 -9.48
N ARG A 179 -0.08 3.23 -10.17
CA ARG A 179 -1.26 4.09 -10.28
C ARG A 179 -1.75 4.26 -11.71
N THR A 180 -0.87 3.97 -12.67
CA THR A 180 -1.10 4.28 -14.08
C THR A 180 -0.69 3.10 -14.95
N THR A 181 -1.33 3.05 -16.11
CA THR A 181 -1.05 2.06 -17.15
C THR A 181 -0.60 2.77 -18.41
N LEU A 182 0.32 2.15 -19.15
CA LEU A 182 0.81 2.61 -20.43
C LEU A 182 0.15 1.82 -21.56
N MET A 183 -0.69 2.49 -22.34
CA MET A 183 -1.21 1.95 -23.59
C MET A 183 -0.12 2.11 -24.66
N TYR A 184 0.71 1.08 -24.82
CA TYR A 184 1.81 1.05 -25.78
C TYR A 184 1.29 0.87 -27.21
N ARG A 185 0.18 0.15 -27.40
CA ARG A 185 -0.48 -0.05 -28.70
C ARG A 185 -1.87 0.58 -28.68
N GLY A 186 -2.00 1.74 -29.32
CA GLY A 186 -3.30 2.40 -29.47
C GLY A 186 -4.33 1.53 -30.23
N PRO A 187 -5.64 1.61 -29.91
CA PRO A 187 -6.66 0.74 -30.52
C PRO A 187 -6.81 0.90 -32.03
N LEU A 188 -6.52 2.07 -32.58
CA LEU A 188 -6.78 2.43 -33.98
C LEU A 188 -5.71 3.42 -34.50
N HIS A 189 -4.79 2.93 -35.33
CA HIS A 189 -3.97 3.70 -36.29
C HIS A 189 -2.93 4.74 -35.82
N GLY A 190 -2.21 4.51 -34.72
CA GLY A 190 -0.95 5.21 -34.47
C GLY A 190 -0.31 4.91 -33.10
N PRO A 191 0.99 5.23 -32.91
CA PRO A 191 1.67 5.13 -31.62
C PRO A 191 1.25 6.28 -30.70
N ASN A 192 -0.04 6.42 -30.41
CA ASN A 192 -0.50 7.29 -29.34
C ASN A 192 -0.30 6.56 -28.01
N ARG A 193 0.95 6.62 -27.54
CA ARG A 193 1.35 6.15 -26.22
C ARG A 193 0.73 7.07 -25.19
N THR A 194 -0.28 6.58 -24.48
CA THR A 194 -1.00 7.36 -23.46
C THR A 194 -0.92 6.66 -22.12
N LEU A 195 -0.72 7.46 -21.08
CA LEU A 195 -0.80 7.03 -19.69
C LEU A 195 -2.24 7.19 -19.22
N GLN A 196 -2.79 6.16 -18.55
CA GLN A 196 -4.15 6.15 -18.06
C GLN A 196 -4.24 5.58 -16.63
N PRO A 197 -4.89 6.31 -15.69
CA PRO A 197 -5.30 7.72 -15.82
C PRO A 197 -4.07 8.66 -15.87
N PRO A 198 -4.18 9.85 -16.47
CA PRO A 198 -3.24 10.94 -16.23
C PRO A 198 -3.01 11.18 -14.74
N LEU A 199 -1.75 11.21 -14.31
CA LEU A 199 -1.41 11.48 -12.92
C LEU A 199 -1.90 12.86 -12.47
N GLY A 200 -2.47 12.93 -11.27
CA GLY A 200 -3.01 14.16 -10.69
C GLY A 200 -4.37 14.58 -11.25
N GLU A 201 -4.94 13.86 -12.23
CA GLU A 201 -6.27 14.19 -12.80
C GLU A 201 -7.37 14.15 -11.75
N HIS A 202 -7.33 13.12 -10.89
CA HIS A 202 -8.32 12.89 -9.83
C HIS A 202 -7.85 13.38 -8.46
N SER A 203 -6.82 14.21 -8.43
CA SER A 203 -6.23 14.75 -7.20
C SER A 203 -6.52 16.26 -7.10
N CYS A 204 -5.65 17.01 -6.42
CA CYS A 204 -5.82 18.43 -6.15
C CYS A 204 -6.08 19.25 -7.43
N VAL A 205 -6.78 20.38 -7.31
CA VAL A 205 -7.13 21.27 -8.43
C VAL A 205 -5.94 21.84 -9.21
N CYS A 206 -4.72 21.74 -8.67
CA CYS A 206 -3.50 22.11 -9.38
C CYS A 206 -3.06 21.04 -10.39
N HIS A 207 -3.69 19.87 -10.39
CA HIS A 207 -3.37 18.69 -11.20
C HIS A 207 -1.93 18.21 -11.06
N VAL A 208 -1.26 18.59 -9.95
CA VAL A 208 0.06 18.07 -9.59
C VAL A 208 -0.14 16.74 -8.90
N ALA A 209 0.55 15.72 -9.39
CA ALA A 209 0.49 14.39 -8.83
C ALA A 209 1.21 14.31 -7.49
N TYR A 210 0.63 13.57 -6.56
CA TYR A 210 1.30 13.27 -5.30
C TYR A 210 2.42 12.24 -5.53
N ASN A 211 3.62 12.45 -4.98
CA ASN A 211 4.67 11.45 -5.00
C ASN A 211 4.88 10.97 -3.55
N PRO A 212 4.49 9.74 -3.16
CA PRO A 212 4.63 9.29 -1.78
C PRO A 212 6.10 9.17 -1.36
N TYR A 213 6.99 8.78 -2.27
CA TYR A 213 8.40 8.55 -1.99
C TYR A 213 9.30 9.22 -3.04
N PRO A 214 9.48 10.55 -2.99
CA PRO A 214 10.38 11.25 -3.89
C PRO A 214 11.82 10.78 -3.66
N LEU A 215 12.63 10.78 -4.72
CA LEU A 215 14.01 10.27 -4.64
C LEU A 215 14.85 11.02 -3.60
N THR A 216 14.63 12.32 -3.44
CA THR A 216 15.29 13.19 -2.45
C THR A 216 15.05 12.69 -1.03
N ALA A 217 13.81 12.28 -0.70
CA ALA A 217 13.48 11.73 0.62
C ALA A 217 14.19 10.40 0.89
N LEU A 218 14.38 9.55 -0.13
CA LEU A 218 15.06 8.26 0.01
C LEU A 218 16.58 8.40 0.18
N GLN A 219 17.18 9.46 -0.37
CA GLN A 219 18.62 9.67 -0.32
C GLN A 219 19.08 10.38 0.97
N GLY A 220 18.14 10.81 1.83
CA GLY A 220 18.46 11.53 3.06
C GLY A 220 19.05 12.93 2.83
N ASP A 221 19.16 13.36 1.57
CA ASP A 221 19.68 14.65 1.19
C ASP A 221 18.60 15.72 1.38
N SER A 222 18.70 16.45 2.49
CA SER A 222 17.97 17.70 2.76
C SER A 222 18.47 18.85 1.86
N VAL A 223 18.69 18.59 0.57
CA VAL A 223 19.15 19.62 -0.37
C VAL A 223 17.93 20.24 -1.04
N LEU A 224 17.69 21.49 -0.67
CA LEU A 224 16.68 22.40 -1.21
C LEU A 224 16.69 22.37 -2.75
N THR A 225 15.80 21.56 -3.34
CA THR A 225 15.56 21.62 -4.78
C THR A 225 14.62 22.78 -5.07
N SER A 226 14.88 23.50 -6.16
CA SER A 226 14.20 24.72 -6.58
C SER A 226 12.81 24.50 -7.18
N SER A 227 12.14 23.39 -6.83
CA SER A 227 10.72 23.20 -7.14
C SER A 227 9.90 24.04 -6.16
N PRO A 228 9.00 24.94 -6.62
CA PRO A 228 8.25 25.84 -5.76
C PRO A 228 7.21 25.14 -4.88
N HIS A 229 7.06 23.82 -4.98
CA HIS A 229 6.28 23.00 -4.07
C HIS A 229 7.26 22.32 -3.11
N LEU A 230 7.23 22.71 -1.83
CA LEU A 230 8.05 22.11 -0.78
C LEU A 230 7.96 20.58 -0.87
N ASP A 231 9.10 19.88 -0.78
CA ASP A 231 9.22 18.42 -0.80
C ASP A 231 8.38 17.69 0.27
N LYS A 232 7.67 18.44 1.13
CA LYS A 232 6.83 17.97 2.23
C LYS A 232 5.50 18.75 2.33
N ASP A 233 4.84 19.06 1.22
CA ASP A 233 3.50 19.64 1.26
C ASP A 233 2.46 18.55 1.61
N PRO A 234 1.85 18.56 2.82
CA PRO A 234 0.86 17.56 3.18
C PRO A 234 -0.39 17.72 2.31
N MET A 235 -1.12 16.64 2.10
CA MET A 235 -2.44 16.69 1.46
C MET A 235 -3.54 16.31 2.42
N HIS A 236 -4.67 17.00 2.34
CA HIS A 236 -5.91 16.71 3.06
C HIS A 236 -6.89 15.98 2.15
N PHE A 237 -7.62 15.01 2.68
CA PHE A 237 -8.59 14.22 1.93
C PHE A 237 -10.02 14.52 2.35
N CYS A 238 -10.91 14.68 1.37
CA CYS A 238 -12.34 14.68 1.59
C CYS A 238 -12.91 13.26 1.41
N PRO A 239 -13.36 12.57 2.48
CA PRO A 239 -13.83 11.21 2.38
C PRO A 239 -15.26 11.06 1.86
N ARG A 240 -16.01 12.16 1.64
CA ARG A 240 -17.39 12.09 1.17
C ARG A 240 -17.47 11.34 -0.16
N LEU A 241 -18.47 10.49 -0.29
CA LEU A 241 -18.64 9.54 -1.41
C LEU A 241 -18.61 10.19 -2.80
N ASP A 242 -19.15 11.40 -2.93
CA ASP A 242 -19.24 12.17 -4.17
C ASP A 242 -17.99 13.03 -4.48
N CYS A 243 -17.01 13.08 -3.55
CA CYS A 243 -15.85 13.94 -3.64
C CYS A 243 -14.54 13.14 -3.73
N ARG A 244 -14.22 12.32 -2.72
CA ARG A 244 -13.01 11.46 -2.64
C ARG A 244 -11.72 12.08 -3.22
N THR A 245 -11.49 13.36 -2.95
CA THR A 245 -10.39 14.13 -3.55
C THR A 245 -9.36 14.54 -2.50
N TRP A 246 -8.09 14.44 -2.86
CA TRP A 246 -6.96 14.97 -2.09
C TRP A 246 -6.61 16.40 -2.51
N TYR A 247 -6.35 17.27 -1.55
CA TYR A 247 -5.94 18.66 -1.79
C TYR A 247 -4.62 18.96 -1.09
N HIS A 248 -3.69 19.60 -1.80
CA HIS A 248 -2.46 20.09 -1.19
C HIS A 248 -2.75 21.19 -0.17
N SER A 249 -2.06 21.15 0.97
CA SER A 249 -2.19 22.16 2.02
C SER A 249 -1.84 23.55 1.50
N SER A 250 -0.82 23.66 0.63
CA SER A 250 -0.47 24.92 -0.03
C SER A 250 -1.56 25.45 -0.97
N CYS A 251 -2.38 24.58 -1.56
CA CYS A 251 -3.42 24.97 -2.51
C CYS A 251 -4.71 25.44 -1.82
N LEU A 252 -5.03 24.89 -0.64
CA LEU A 252 -6.29 25.17 0.07
C LEU A 252 -6.49 26.67 0.41
N PRO A 253 -5.49 27.43 0.87
CA PRO A 253 -5.62 28.87 1.07
C PRO A 253 -6.00 29.64 -0.20
N HIS A 254 -5.42 29.26 -1.35
CA HIS A 254 -5.73 29.90 -2.64
C HIS A 254 -7.15 29.62 -3.13
N LEU A 255 -7.80 28.60 -2.58
CA LEU A 255 -9.19 28.22 -2.87
C LEU A 255 -10.18 28.80 -1.86
N ASN A 256 -9.74 29.69 -0.95
CA ASN A 256 -10.56 30.18 0.17
C ASN A 256 -11.17 29.03 0.98
N ALA A 257 -10.37 27.98 1.16
CA ALA A 257 -10.77 26.74 1.83
C ALA A 257 -10.24 26.65 3.26
N VAL A 258 -9.74 27.75 3.82
CA VAL A 258 -9.41 27.85 5.24
C VAL A 258 -10.71 27.89 6.04
N ASP A 259 -10.78 27.07 7.08
CA ASP A 259 -11.90 26.98 7.98
C ASP A 259 -11.92 28.16 8.96
N VAL A 260 -12.40 29.30 8.48
CA VAL A 260 -12.53 30.55 9.26
C VAL A 260 -13.88 30.68 9.96
N VAL A 261 -14.81 29.79 9.66
CA VAL A 261 -16.23 29.98 9.96
C VAL A 261 -16.58 29.40 11.33
N ALA A 262 -16.00 28.27 11.72
CA ALA A 262 -16.44 27.53 12.91
C ALA A 262 -15.45 27.61 14.09
N PRO A 263 -15.95 27.56 15.35
CA PRO A 263 -15.10 27.46 16.52
C PRO A 263 -14.16 26.26 16.41
N PRO A 264 -12.86 26.41 16.74
CA PRO A 264 -11.91 25.30 16.74
C PRO A 264 -12.37 24.10 17.59
N SER A 265 -13.11 24.37 18.67
CA SER A 265 -13.68 23.40 19.61
C SER A 265 -14.63 22.40 18.96
N THR A 266 -15.41 22.78 17.94
CA THR A 266 -16.39 21.86 17.29
C THR A 266 -15.80 21.13 16.09
N ARG A 267 -14.50 21.33 15.78
CA ARG A 267 -13.88 20.75 14.59
C ARG A 267 -13.92 19.22 14.59
N GLY A 268 -13.68 18.58 15.73
CA GLY A 268 -13.76 17.11 15.85
C GLY A 268 -15.14 16.57 15.47
N ILE A 269 -16.21 17.23 15.91
CA ILE A 269 -17.59 16.89 15.56
C ILE A 269 -17.85 17.08 14.06
N ARG A 270 -17.35 18.16 13.46
CA ARG A 270 -17.50 18.41 12.02
C ARG A 270 -16.76 17.40 11.16
N LEU A 271 -15.60 16.92 11.61
CA LEU A 271 -14.89 15.82 10.96
C LEU A 271 -15.66 14.49 11.05
N LEU A 272 -16.29 14.23 12.20
CA LEU A 272 -17.21 13.09 12.40
C LEU A 272 -18.53 13.22 11.62
N ALA A 273 -18.89 14.41 11.18
CA ALA A 273 -20.08 14.61 10.36
C ALA A 273 -19.82 14.22 8.89
N VAL A 274 -18.56 14.10 8.47
CA VAL A 274 -18.19 13.68 7.12
C VAL A 274 -18.16 12.16 7.04
N ASP A 275 -19.29 11.58 6.64
CA ASP A 275 -19.46 10.14 6.47
C ASP A 275 -18.73 9.63 5.20
N PRO A 276 -17.75 8.73 5.32
CA PRO A 276 -17.09 8.12 4.17
C PRO A 276 -17.99 7.21 3.32
N ASP A 277 -19.09 6.72 3.88
CA ASP A 277 -19.98 5.73 3.28
C ASP A 277 -21.31 6.32 2.77
N SER A 278 -21.49 7.64 2.88
CA SER A 278 -22.70 8.35 2.51
C SER A 278 -22.39 9.68 1.81
N GLU A 279 -23.28 10.10 0.91
CA GLU A 279 -23.26 11.45 0.32
C GLU A 279 -23.74 12.51 1.33
N ALA A 280 -24.74 12.14 2.16
CA ALA A 280 -25.25 12.99 3.21
C ALA A 280 -24.34 12.97 4.44
N PRO A 281 -24.22 14.08 5.20
CA PRO A 281 -23.57 14.08 6.50
C PRO A 281 -24.17 13.03 7.44
N PHE A 282 -23.37 12.54 8.38
CA PHE A 282 -23.89 11.67 9.43
C PHE A 282 -24.95 12.41 10.24
N VAL A 283 -26.19 11.91 10.24
CA VAL A 283 -27.40 12.66 10.64
C VAL A 283 -27.26 13.38 11.99
N LEU A 284 -26.66 12.72 12.98
CA LEU A 284 -26.47 13.29 14.33
C LEU A 284 -25.55 14.51 14.35
N PHE A 285 -24.52 14.51 13.51
CA PHE A 285 -23.49 15.56 13.48
C PHE A 285 -23.64 16.50 12.29
N GLY A 286 -24.50 16.18 11.33
CA GLY A 286 -24.70 16.94 10.09
C GLY A 286 -25.07 18.41 10.32
N HIS A 287 -25.75 18.69 11.42
CA HIS A 287 -26.08 20.05 11.86
C HIS A 287 -24.85 20.96 12.05
N PHE A 288 -23.69 20.39 12.42
CA PHE A 288 -22.45 21.14 12.61
C PHE A 288 -21.73 21.44 11.28
N CYS A 289 -22.12 20.81 10.17
CA CYS A 289 -21.54 21.03 8.85
C CYS A 289 -22.08 22.26 8.12
N GLU A 290 -23.35 22.62 8.36
CA GLU A 290 -24.04 23.63 7.56
C GLU A 290 -23.95 25.03 8.19
N PRO A 291 -23.52 26.06 7.44
CA PRO A 291 -23.53 27.44 7.92
C PRO A 291 -24.93 27.94 8.31
N GLU A 292 -25.95 27.54 7.56
CA GLU A 292 -27.35 27.97 7.70
C GLU A 292 -28.03 27.37 8.94
N SER A 293 -27.53 26.24 9.41
CA SER A 293 -28.02 25.56 10.61
C SER A 293 -27.67 26.31 11.91
N ARG A 294 -26.76 27.30 11.87
CA ARG A 294 -26.24 28.01 13.05
C ARG A 294 -27.20 29.03 13.64
N ASP A 295 -28.11 29.59 12.84
CA ASP A 295 -29.09 30.57 13.30
C ASP A 295 -30.14 29.96 14.26
N LEU A 296 -30.24 28.63 14.30
CA LEU A 296 -31.21 27.89 15.10
C LEU A 296 -30.66 27.42 16.45
N VAL A 297 -29.39 27.71 16.76
CA VAL A 297 -28.70 27.15 17.92
C VAL A 297 -28.26 28.24 18.88
N PRO A 298 -28.47 28.08 20.19
CA PRO A 298 -27.89 29.00 21.16
C PRO A 298 -26.35 29.04 21.04
N GLU A 299 -25.78 30.23 21.26
CA GLU A 299 -24.32 30.51 21.30
C GLU A 299 -23.54 29.52 22.20
N SER A 300 -24.22 28.85 23.13
CA SER A 300 -23.66 27.80 24.00
C SER A 300 -23.12 26.57 23.27
N THR A 301 -23.43 26.38 21.99
CA THR A 301 -23.00 25.19 21.23
C THR A 301 -21.63 25.32 20.56
N GLU A 302 -21.01 26.49 20.65
CA GLU A 302 -19.70 26.77 20.08
C GLU A 302 -18.56 25.99 20.75
N GLN A 303 -18.76 25.42 21.93
CA GLN A 303 -17.73 24.69 22.70
C GLN A 303 -18.12 23.25 23.05
N MET A 304 -19.04 22.64 22.29
CA MET A 304 -19.51 21.30 22.61
C MET A 304 -18.51 20.21 22.26
N THR A 305 -18.44 19.23 23.15
CA THR A 305 -17.83 17.92 22.96
C THR A 305 -18.82 16.95 22.32
N VAL A 306 -18.33 15.84 21.77
CA VAL A 306 -19.18 14.78 21.19
C VAL A 306 -20.20 14.26 22.22
N HIS A 307 -19.83 14.16 23.50
CA HIS A 307 -20.72 13.69 24.56
C HIS A 307 -21.87 14.67 24.84
N GLU A 308 -21.60 15.97 24.83
CA GLU A 308 -22.64 17.00 25.02
C GLU A 308 -23.59 17.04 23.81
N VAL A 309 -23.08 16.80 22.59
CA VAL A 309 -23.91 16.69 21.40
C VAL A 309 -24.85 15.49 21.49
N LEU A 310 -24.37 14.35 22.00
CA LEU A 310 -25.23 13.20 22.25
C LEU A 310 -26.37 13.56 23.20
N GLU A 311 -26.09 14.19 24.34
CA GLU A 311 -27.11 14.61 25.30
C GLU A 311 -28.12 15.60 24.69
N LEU A 312 -27.65 16.57 23.89
CA LEU A 312 -28.49 17.55 23.20
C LEU A 312 -29.52 16.87 22.28
N TRP A 313 -29.13 15.78 21.61
CA TRP A 313 -30.00 15.00 20.74
C TRP A 313 -30.73 13.85 21.46
N GLY A 314 -30.79 13.88 22.80
CA GLY A 314 -31.52 12.90 23.60
C GLY A 314 -30.87 11.51 23.63
N ARG A 315 -29.58 11.42 23.29
CA ARG A 315 -28.77 10.20 23.36
C ARG A 315 -27.98 10.17 24.66
N HIS A 316 -27.74 8.98 25.20
CA HIS A 316 -27.02 8.85 26.47
C HIS A 316 -25.53 9.15 26.29
N ARG A 317 -24.95 10.02 27.12
CA ARG A 317 -23.53 10.44 27.03
C ARG A 317 -22.54 9.28 27.02
N SER A 318 -22.89 8.17 27.66
CA SER A 318 -22.01 7.00 27.80
C SER A 318 -22.08 6.03 26.63
N ILE A 319 -22.84 6.34 25.57
CA ILE A 319 -22.93 5.48 24.38
C ILE A 319 -21.54 5.18 23.83
N LEU A 320 -20.61 6.14 23.86
CA LEU A 320 -19.24 5.95 23.37
C LEU A 320 -18.26 5.45 24.44
N SER A 321 -18.67 5.29 25.69
CA SER A 321 -17.76 4.95 26.81
C SER A 321 -17.16 3.54 26.72
N HIS A 322 -17.73 2.66 25.91
CA HIS A 322 -17.19 1.32 25.66
C HIS A 322 -16.13 1.32 24.55
N LEU A 323 -16.00 2.41 23.78
CA LEU A 323 -14.93 2.54 22.78
C LEU A 323 -13.64 3.03 23.45
N PRO A 324 -12.46 2.59 22.95
CA PRO A 324 -11.19 3.13 23.42
C PRO A 324 -11.14 4.66 23.21
N PRO A 325 -10.71 5.46 24.19
CA PRO A 325 -10.58 6.92 24.02
C PRO A 325 -9.70 7.30 22.81
N SER A 326 -8.62 6.55 22.59
CA SER A 326 -7.72 6.70 21.44
C SER A 326 -8.44 6.53 20.10
N LEU A 327 -9.42 5.62 20.00
CA LEU A 327 -10.23 5.42 18.79
C LEU A 327 -11.04 6.69 18.50
N LEU A 328 -11.71 7.24 19.52
CA LEU A 328 -12.52 8.45 19.36
C LEU A 328 -11.65 9.67 18.98
N THR A 329 -10.43 9.77 19.50
CA THR A 329 -9.46 10.80 19.10
C THR A 329 -9.06 10.66 17.63
N ILE A 330 -8.78 9.44 17.17
CA ILE A 330 -8.42 9.17 15.77
C ILE A 330 -9.62 9.45 14.84
N ALA A 331 -10.84 9.07 15.23
CA ALA A 331 -12.05 9.33 14.45
C ALA A 331 -12.30 10.84 14.22
N GLN A 332 -11.91 11.67 15.19
CA GLN A 332 -11.99 13.14 15.14
C GLN A 332 -10.78 13.81 14.46
N SER A 333 -9.83 13.04 13.94
CA SER A 333 -8.65 13.55 13.25
C SER A 333 -8.95 13.85 11.77
N PRO A 334 -8.23 14.82 11.16
CA PRO A 334 -8.27 15.00 9.71
C PRO A 334 -7.60 13.82 9.00
N ILE A 335 -7.96 13.64 7.73
CA ILE A 335 -7.33 12.64 6.88
C ILE A 335 -6.20 13.33 6.10
N VAL A 336 -4.96 12.95 6.39
CA VAL A 336 -3.74 13.60 5.91
C VAL A 336 -2.72 12.58 5.42
N ARG A 337 -1.96 12.94 4.38
CA ARG A 337 -0.75 12.24 3.92
C ARG A 337 0.38 13.23 3.65
N CYS A 338 1.63 12.82 3.82
CA CYS A 338 2.79 13.69 3.61
C CYS A 338 3.94 12.95 2.90
N SER A 339 4.42 13.54 1.81
CA SER A 339 5.46 12.95 0.96
C SER A 339 6.75 12.65 1.76
N GLY A 340 7.32 11.47 1.56
CA GLY A 340 8.55 11.04 2.23
C GLY A 340 8.43 10.80 3.73
N ALA A 341 7.23 10.87 4.31
CA ALA A 341 7.03 10.61 5.74
C ALA A 341 7.21 9.11 6.06
N SER A 342 7.81 8.82 7.21
CA SER A 342 8.01 7.45 7.70
C SER A 342 6.71 6.86 8.27
N ASN A 343 6.76 5.59 8.66
CA ASN A 343 5.67 4.90 9.39
C ASN A 343 4.31 4.94 8.66
N GLY A 344 4.32 4.87 7.32
CA GLY A 344 3.10 4.80 6.51
C GLY A 344 2.42 6.15 6.21
N TRP A 345 2.88 7.26 6.80
CA TRP A 345 2.29 8.59 6.59
C TRP A 345 2.44 9.14 5.17
N ALA A 346 3.32 8.55 4.37
CA ALA A 346 3.39 8.78 2.92
C ALA A 346 2.15 8.28 2.17
N ILE A 347 1.47 7.24 2.65
CA ILE A 347 0.15 6.84 2.12
C ILE A 347 -0.98 7.51 2.91
N GLY A 348 -0.69 7.92 4.14
CA GLY A 348 -1.56 8.71 5.00
C GLY A 348 -2.35 7.85 5.98
N ASN A 349 -3.25 8.51 6.71
CA ASN A 349 -4.03 7.91 7.80
C ASN A 349 -5.48 7.59 7.41
N VAL A 350 -5.83 7.58 6.12
CA VAL A 350 -7.21 7.41 5.63
C VAL A 350 -7.85 6.12 6.15
N ALA A 351 -7.14 5.00 6.11
CA ALA A 351 -7.65 3.71 6.56
C ALA A 351 -8.01 3.73 8.06
N ASP A 352 -7.11 4.24 8.90
CA ASP A 352 -7.32 4.32 10.35
C ASP A 352 -8.47 5.24 10.73
N VAL A 353 -8.51 6.45 10.15
CA VAL A 353 -9.54 7.45 10.47
C VAL A 353 -10.91 6.98 10.00
N VAL A 354 -11.01 6.44 8.78
CA VAL A 354 -12.27 5.91 8.24
C VAL A 354 -12.78 4.74 9.09
N LEU A 355 -11.89 3.83 9.49
CA LEU A 355 -12.26 2.71 10.34
C LEU A 355 -12.72 3.17 11.73
N ALA A 356 -12.00 4.10 12.35
CA ALA A 356 -12.38 4.67 13.64
C ALA A 356 -13.75 5.37 13.57
N ARG A 357 -14.02 6.14 12.51
CA ARG A 357 -15.32 6.78 12.28
C ARG A 357 -16.44 5.76 12.15
N ARG A 358 -16.24 4.69 11.38
CA ARG A 358 -17.23 3.60 11.22
C ARG A 358 -17.57 2.94 12.56
N PHE A 359 -16.58 2.72 13.43
CA PHE A 359 -16.83 2.20 14.78
C PHE A 359 -17.62 3.19 15.64
N VAL A 360 -17.31 4.49 15.60
CA VAL A 360 -18.10 5.52 16.29
C VAL A 360 -19.56 5.55 15.81
N TYR A 361 -19.79 5.50 14.50
CA TYR A 361 -21.14 5.53 13.94
C TYR A 361 -21.94 4.30 14.34
N ALA A 362 -21.33 3.11 14.25
CA ALA A 362 -21.99 1.89 14.66
C ALA A 362 -22.33 1.88 16.16
N ALA A 363 -21.44 2.39 17.03
CA ALA A 363 -21.75 2.55 18.44
C ALA A 363 -22.96 3.48 18.68
N ILE A 364 -23.06 4.59 17.94
CA ILE A 364 -24.18 5.55 18.05
C ILE A 364 -25.49 4.98 17.53
N GLU A 365 -25.47 4.33 16.36
CA GLU A 365 -26.65 3.75 15.73
C GLU A 365 -27.27 2.61 16.57
N HIS A 366 -26.47 1.96 17.42
CA HIS A 366 -26.88 0.81 18.25
C HIS A 366 -26.91 1.13 19.76
N ASP A 367 -26.96 2.40 20.14
CA ASP A 367 -27.04 2.85 21.54
C ASP A 367 -25.99 2.19 22.47
N GLY A 368 -24.79 1.95 21.95
CA GLY A 368 -23.64 1.47 22.71
C GLY A 368 -23.48 -0.05 22.79
N ALA A 369 -24.33 -0.85 22.11
CA ALA A 369 -24.20 -2.31 22.02
C ALA A 369 -23.76 -2.76 20.61
N PRO A 370 -22.52 -2.48 20.18
CA PRO A 370 -22.07 -2.77 18.82
C PRO A 370 -22.07 -4.27 18.48
N GLU A 371 -21.81 -5.14 19.46
CA GLU A 371 -21.78 -6.59 19.31
C GLU A 371 -23.14 -7.20 18.90
N ALA A 372 -24.21 -6.43 19.01
CA ALA A 372 -25.56 -6.85 18.63
C ALA A 372 -25.92 -6.54 17.17
N SER A 373 -25.05 -5.89 16.39
CA SER A 373 -25.38 -5.46 15.03
C SER A 373 -24.64 -6.20 13.92
N GLU A 374 -25.40 -6.62 12.91
CA GLU A 374 -24.85 -7.23 11.69
C GLU A 374 -23.82 -6.32 11.00
N LYS A 375 -24.05 -4.99 11.04
CA LYS A 375 -23.13 -3.98 10.52
C LYS A 375 -21.77 -4.01 11.22
N TRP A 376 -21.73 -4.22 12.53
CA TRP A 376 -20.48 -4.35 13.28
C TRP A 376 -19.72 -5.63 12.93
N TYR A 377 -20.42 -6.77 12.82
CA TYR A 377 -19.80 -8.01 12.38
C TYR A 377 -19.23 -7.90 10.96
N GLU A 378 -19.93 -7.22 10.05
CA GLU A 378 -19.43 -6.97 8.69
C GLU A 378 -18.18 -6.07 8.68
N LEU A 379 -18.10 -5.07 9.56
CA LEU A 379 -16.87 -4.28 9.73
C LEU A 379 -15.70 -5.15 10.20
N LEU A 380 -15.92 -6.01 11.18
CA LEU A 380 -14.89 -6.94 11.68
C LEU A 380 -14.44 -7.94 10.60
N LYS A 381 -15.37 -8.46 9.79
CA LYS A 381 -15.03 -9.35 8.66
C LYS A 381 -14.20 -8.64 7.59
N ARG A 382 -14.58 -7.42 7.21
CA ARG A 382 -13.83 -6.61 6.22
C ARG A 382 -12.42 -6.32 6.69
N GLU A 383 -12.26 -5.95 7.96
CA GLU A 383 -10.95 -5.68 8.54
C GLU A 383 -10.10 -6.96 8.64
N ARG A 384 -10.71 -8.09 9.04
CA ARG A 384 -10.02 -9.38 9.05
C ARG A 384 -9.51 -9.75 7.65
N ALA A 385 -10.33 -9.59 6.61
CA ALA A 385 -9.91 -9.87 5.24
C ALA A 385 -8.74 -8.98 4.79
N ARG A 386 -8.79 -7.68 5.10
CA ARG A 386 -7.68 -6.73 4.84
C ARG A 386 -6.36 -7.21 5.43
N GLN A 387 -6.42 -7.71 6.66
CA GLN A 387 -5.24 -8.12 7.40
C GLN A 387 -4.75 -9.52 6.99
N GLU A 388 -5.65 -10.43 6.62
CA GLU A 388 -5.29 -11.72 6.02
C GLU A 388 -4.57 -11.50 4.68
N ASP A 389 -5.03 -10.57 3.84
CA ASP A 389 -4.31 -10.17 2.62
C ASP A 389 -2.91 -9.63 2.96
N LEU A 390 -2.80 -8.77 3.97
CA LEU A 390 -1.51 -8.24 4.43
C LEU A 390 -0.56 -9.34 4.93
N PHE A 391 -1.10 -10.30 5.67
CA PHE A 391 -0.38 -11.42 6.25
C PHE A 391 0.11 -12.41 5.17
N TRP A 392 -0.75 -12.78 4.22
CA TRP A 392 -0.35 -13.63 3.10
C TRP A 392 0.69 -12.95 2.20
N LEU A 393 0.61 -11.63 2.05
CA LEU A 393 1.59 -10.84 1.31
C LEU A 393 2.96 -10.78 2.03
N THR A 394 2.99 -10.77 3.36
CA THR A 394 4.22 -10.65 4.16
C THR A 394 4.87 -12.00 4.50
N GLN A 395 4.11 -13.04 4.85
CA GLN A 395 4.67 -14.36 5.15
C GLN A 395 5.04 -15.20 3.91
N GLY A 396 4.46 -14.92 2.75
CA GLY A 396 4.80 -15.64 1.51
C GLY A 396 6.15 -15.23 0.89
N ARG A 397 6.78 -14.16 1.37
CA ARG A 397 7.76 -13.38 0.58
C ARG A 397 8.94 -12.82 1.38
N THR A 398 9.38 -13.45 2.47
CA THR A 398 10.71 -13.17 3.04
C THR A 398 11.79 -13.66 2.08
N ILE A 399 12.09 -12.82 1.08
CA ILE A 399 13.45 -12.55 0.63
C ILE A 399 13.58 -11.05 0.84
N ASP A 400 14.28 -10.67 1.91
CA ASP A 400 14.61 -9.30 2.20
C ASP A 400 15.29 -8.66 0.97
N VAL A 401 14.70 -7.57 0.48
CA VAL A 401 15.27 -6.72 -0.56
C VAL A 401 16.62 -6.13 -0.09
N ASP A 402 16.92 -6.20 1.22
CA ASP A 402 18.21 -5.81 1.82
C ASP A 402 19.41 -6.62 1.31
N ILE A 403 19.20 -7.82 0.77
CA ILE A 403 20.30 -8.63 0.21
C ILE A 403 20.87 -8.00 -1.09
N ALA A 404 20.11 -7.14 -1.76
CA ALA A 404 20.55 -6.53 -3.01
C ALA A 404 21.33 -5.20 -2.84
N MET A 405 21.37 -4.61 -1.64
CA MET A 405 21.92 -3.26 -1.42
C MET A 405 23.22 -3.20 -0.59
N ASN A 406 23.75 -4.32 -0.12
CA ASN A 406 25.00 -4.35 0.67
C ASN A 406 26.16 -5.03 -0.08
N CYS A 407 26.64 -4.37 -1.14
CA CYS A 407 28.03 -4.48 -1.57
C CYS A 407 28.58 -3.04 -1.63
N GLU A 408 29.72 -2.81 -0.97
CA GLU A 408 30.43 -1.53 -0.85
C GLU A 408 30.02 -0.64 0.34
N ARG A 409 30.49 -1.02 1.53
CA ARG A 409 31.03 -0.03 2.47
C ARG A 409 32.12 -0.67 3.33
N ASP A 410 33.34 -0.18 3.12
CA ASP A 410 34.55 -0.60 3.82
C ASP A 410 34.52 -0.24 5.32
N HIS A 411 35.32 -1.03 6.05
CA HIS A 411 35.56 -1.02 7.48
C HIS A 411 35.70 0.34 8.16
N GLU A 412 35.04 0.48 9.32
CA GLU A 412 35.71 0.95 10.54
C GLU A 412 35.06 0.32 11.79
N ILE A 413 35.91 -0.20 12.67
CA ILE A 413 35.59 -1.09 13.77
C ILE A 413 35.26 -0.26 15.02
N HIS A 414 34.07 -0.42 15.57
CA HIS A 414 33.85 -0.25 17.01
C HIS A 414 32.90 -1.33 17.56
N GLN A 415 33.37 -2.02 18.60
CA GLN A 415 32.72 -3.13 19.28
C GLN A 415 31.43 -2.71 20.01
N PRO A 416 30.37 -3.53 20.04
CA PRO A 416 29.32 -3.41 21.04
C PRO A 416 29.50 -4.44 22.17
N GLY A 417 29.40 -3.96 23.40
CA GLY A 417 29.24 -4.78 24.60
C GLY A 417 27.90 -5.52 24.58
N GLY A 418 27.93 -6.77 25.04
CA GLY A 418 26.84 -7.73 24.92
C GLY A 418 25.69 -7.53 25.90
N HIS A 419 24.55 -8.09 25.49
CA HIS A 419 23.53 -8.62 26.39
C HIS A 419 22.96 -9.90 25.75
N GLU A 420 23.33 -11.04 26.30
CA GLU A 420 22.86 -12.37 25.95
C GLU A 420 21.47 -12.60 26.56
N LEU A 421 20.46 -12.96 25.76
CA LEU A 421 19.18 -13.46 26.27
C LEU A 421 18.38 -14.25 25.20
N TRP A 422 19.01 -15.18 24.48
CA TRP A 422 18.28 -16.17 23.65
C TRP A 422 19.07 -17.47 23.56
N GLY A 423 18.89 -18.33 24.55
CA GLY A 423 19.53 -19.65 24.63
C GLY A 423 18.74 -20.58 25.55
N GLY A 424 17.53 -20.94 25.14
CA GLY A 424 16.71 -21.87 25.94
C GLY A 424 15.27 -21.97 25.48
N LEU A 425 15.01 -22.42 24.24
CA LEU A 425 13.65 -22.80 23.84
C LEU A 425 13.61 -23.83 22.69
N TRP A 426 14.60 -24.72 22.56
CA TRP A 426 14.59 -25.78 21.55
C TRP A 426 15.24 -27.08 22.03
N ASP A 427 14.96 -27.49 23.27
CA ASP A 427 15.22 -28.85 23.73
C ASP A 427 14.07 -29.27 24.65
N GLY A 428 13.10 -30.01 24.10
CA GLY A 428 11.95 -30.45 24.89
C GLY A 428 10.80 -31.06 24.10
N LEU A 429 11.07 -31.78 23.01
CA LEU A 429 10.02 -32.60 22.38
C LEU A 429 10.61 -33.84 21.73
N GLN A 430 11.07 -34.76 22.58
CA GLN A 430 11.16 -36.19 22.27
C GLN A 430 11.48 -36.99 23.55
N THR A 431 10.46 -37.67 24.08
CA THR A 431 10.44 -39.02 24.67
C THR A 431 9.26 -39.11 25.65
N GLY A 432 8.39 -40.11 25.43
CA GLY A 432 7.12 -40.23 26.14
C GLY A 432 7.19 -41.05 27.43
N THR A 433 6.09 -41.02 28.20
CA THR A 433 5.51 -42.17 28.92
C THR A 433 4.12 -41.80 29.44
N ALA A 434 3.22 -42.78 29.48
CA ALA A 434 1.85 -42.71 29.96
C ALA A 434 1.75 -42.26 31.44
N GLY A 435 0.71 -41.49 31.76
CA GLY A 435 0.34 -41.09 33.12
C GLY A 435 -1.02 -40.40 33.15
N GLU A 436 -1.85 -40.83 34.09
CA GLU A 436 -3.30 -40.63 34.22
C GLU A 436 -3.75 -39.16 34.32
N GLY A 437 -4.99 -38.93 33.87
CA GLY A 437 -5.52 -37.60 33.61
C GLY A 437 -5.88 -36.75 34.82
N ILE A 438 -5.78 -35.44 34.59
CA ILE A 438 -6.75 -34.43 35.02
C ILE A 438 -6.91 -33.51 33.80
N SER A 439 -8.07 -33.58 33.14
CA SER A 439 -8.44 -32.63 32.09
C SER A 439 -8.87 -31.33 32.76
N THR A 440 -7.90 -30.45 33.05
CA THR A 440 -8.18 -29.02 33.12
C THR A 440 -8.09 -28.52 31.69
N GLN A 441 -9.25 -28.41 31.03
CA GLN A 441 -9.32 -27.53 29.87
C GLN A 441 -8.78 -26.16 30.32
N PRO A 442 -7.82 -25.57 29.60
CA PRO A 442 -7.41 -24.20 29.90
C PRO A 442 -8.67 -23.35 29.84
N ASP A 443 -8.88 -22.56 30.91
CA ASP A 443 -10.02 -21.64 31.03
C ASP A 443 -10.15 -20.90 29.70
N GLU A 444 -11.32 -21.01 29.05
CA GLU A 444 -11.51 -20.49 27.69
C GLU A 444 -11.14 -19.00 27.62
N VAL A 445 -11.26 -18.30 28.75
CA VAL A 445 -10.80 -16.92 28.96
C VAL A 445 -9.29 -16.80 28.86
N THR A 446 -8.51 -17.64 29.55
CA THR A 446 -7.04 -17.64 29.49
C THR A 446 -6.53 -18.10 28.11
N ALA A 447 -7.25 -19.02 27.45
CA ALA A 447 -6.97 -19.40 26.08
C ALA A 447 -7.26 -18.25 25.10
N LEU A 448 -8.33 -17.48 25.31
CA LEU A 448 -8.62 -16.26 24.55
C LEU A 448 -7.60 -15.15 24.82
N GLU A 449 -7.20 -14.94 26.08
CA GLU A 449 -6.21 -13.95 26.47
C GLU A 449 -4.85 -14.28 25.85
N GLY A 450 -4.42 -15.55 25.90
CA GLY A 450 -3.21 -16.02 25.21
C GLY A 450 -3.31 -15.85 23.69
N LEU A 451 -4.47 -16.14 23.09
CA LEU A 451 -4.68 -15.90 21.67
C LEU A 451 -4.66 -14.41 21.32
N CYS A 452 -5.20 -13.54 22.18
CA CYS A 452 -5.17 -12.09 22.02
C CYS A 452 -3.76 -11.51 22.20
N GLU A 453 -2.94 -12.03 23.12
CA GLU A 453 -1.54 -11.65 23.30
C GLU A 453 -0.66 -12.13 22.14
N ASP A 454 -0.88 -13.36 21.66
CA ASP A 454 -0.21 -13.87 20.46
C ASP A 454 -0.65 -13.06 19.23
N LEU A 455 -1.94 -12.76 19.09
CA LEU A 455 -2.49 -11.90 18.03
C LEU A 455 -2.03 -10.45 18.15
N ALA A 456 -1.69 -9.94 19.34
CA ALA A 456 -1.12 -8.61 19.52
C ALA A 456 0.32 -8.47 18.99
N GLN A 457 1.03 -9.60 18.86
CA GLN A 457 2.35 -9.65 18.21
C GLN A 457 2.24 -9.65 16.68
N PHE A 458 1.04 -9.92 16.15
CA PHE A 458 0.70 -9.71 14.75
C PHE A 458 -0.02 -8.36 14.63
N ASP A 459 0.17 -7.58 13.57
CA ASP A 459 -0.54 -6.30 13.37
C ASP A 459 -2.05 -6.44 13.09
N LEU A 460 -2.61 -7.61 13.44
CA LEU A 460 -3.96 -8.08 13.26
C LEU A 460 -4.75 -7.83 14.53
N LEU A 461 -5.53 -6.75 14.54
CA LEU A 461 -6.87 -6.61 15.13
C LEU A 461 -7.19 -5.11 15.27
N ALA A 462 -7.65 -4.47 14.19
CA ALA A 462 -8.42 -3.24 14.35
C ALA A 462 -9.89 -3.59 14.66
N SER A 463 -10.11 -4.28 15.78
CA SER A 463 -11.40 -4.35 16.47
C SER A 463 -11.45 -3.23 17.52
N VAL A 464 -12.42 -3.22 18.46
CA VAL A 464 -12.34 -2.36 19.68
C VAL A 464 -11.17 -2.74 20.61
N TYR A 465 -10.23 -3.55 20.13
CA TYR A 465 -9.01 -3.90 20.82
C TYR A 465 -8.18 -2.66 21.18
N VAL A 466 -8.24 -2.30 22.47
CA VAL A 466 -7.64 -1.09 23.03
C VAL A 466 -6.15 -0.94 22.66
N PRO A 467 -5.28 -1.96 22.78
CA PRO A 467 -3.85 -1.81 22.51
C PRO A 467 -3.50 -1.38 21.08
N TYR A 468 -4.30 -1.80 20.08
CA TYR A 468 -4.12 -1.33 18.71
C TYR A 468 -4.32 0.19 18.63
N TRP A 469 -5.44 0.69 19.14
CA TRP A 469 -5.79 2.11 19.07
C TRP A 469 -4.87 2.98 19.91
N GLU A 470 -4.40 2.50 21.06
CA GLU A 470 -3.40 3.20 21.88
C GLU A 470 -2.05 3.30 21.18
N ARG A 471 -1.62 2.23 20.49
CA ARG A 471 -0.42 2.27 19.65
C ARG A 471 -0.58 3.27 18.50
N ARG A 472 -1.69 3.20 17.75
CA ARG A 472 -1.97 4.16 16.65
C ARG A 472 -2.04 5.60 17.16
N ALA A 473 -2.64 5.85 18.33
CA ALA A 473 -2.71 7.19 18.90
C ALA A 473 -1.31 7.77 19.17
N ARG A 474 -0.37 6.96 19.70
CA ARG A 474 1.03 7.39 19.86
C ARG A 474 1.70 7.72 18.52
N GLU A 475 1.35 7.01 17.46
CA GLU A 475 1.86 7.33 16.12
C GLU A 475 1.26 8.62 15.55
N PHE A 476 -0.02 8.91 15.84
CA PHE A 476 -0.64 10.20 15.51
C PHE A 476 -0.03 11.35 16.31
N GLU A 477 0.28 11.13 17.60
CA GLU A 477 1.00 12.09 18.44
C GLU A 477 2.40 12.36 17.89
N ALA A 478 3.13 11.32 17.48
CA ALA A 478 4.44 11.47 16.85
C ALA A 478 4.37 12.21 15.50
N ALA A 479 3.24 12.11 14.80
CA ALA A 479 2.94 12.81 13.55
C ALA A 479 2.21 14.15 13.77
N ALA A 480 2.11 14.66 15.01
CA ALA A 480 1.32 15.86 15.32
C ALA A 480 1.76 17.09 14.50
N GLU A 481 3.05 17.20 14.16
CA GLU A 481 3.54 18.26 13.28
C GLU A 481 2.92 18.20 11.87
N LEU A 482 2.70 16.99 11.31
CA LEU A 482 2.04 16.81 10.02
C LEU A 482 0.54 17.15 10.08
N LEU A 483 -0.06 16.96 11.25
CA LEU A 483 -1.45 17.31 11.53
C LEU A 483 -1.61 18.78 11.98
N SER A 484 -0.49 19.48 12.18
CA SER A 484 -0.48 20.88 12.58
C SER A 484 -0.65 21.79 11.37
N GLY A 485 -1.32 22.93 11.56
CA GLY A 485 -1.59 23.88 10.49
C GLY A 485 -2.99 24.50 10.58
N PRO A 486 -3.41 25.23 9.55
CA PRO A 486 -4.77 25.74 9.47
C PRO A 486 -5.76 24.58 9.42
N ALA A 487 -6.93 24.77 10.00
CA ALA A 487 -8.07 23.92 9.69
C ALA A 487 -8.57 24.25 8.28
N PHE A 488 -8.99 23.23 7.54
CA PHE A 488 -9.49 23.39 6.18
C PHE A 488 -10.89 22.81 6.02
N VAL A 489 -11.57 23.27 4.98
CA VAL A 489 -12.81 22.70 4.46
C VAL A 489 -12.59 22.25 3.02
N CYS A 490 -13.34 21.25 2.57
CA CYS A 490 -13.32 20.82 1.18
C CYS A 490 -13.77 21.97 0.25
N PRO A 491 -12.99 22.31 -0.79
CA PRO A 491 -13.38 23.33 -1.77
C PRO A 491 -14.69 23.02 -2.50
N GLN A 492 -15.00 21.74 -2.71
CA GLN A 492 -16.20 21.30 -3.44
C GLN A 492 -17.43 21.25 -2.55
N CYS A 493 -17.35 20.53 -1.43
CA CYS A 493 -18.52 20.20 -0.63
C CYS A 493 -18.59 20.94 0.71
N ARG A 494 -17.60 21.79 1.01
CA ARG A 494 -17.47 22.63 2.22
C ARG A 494 -17.41 21.89 3.56
N SER A 495 -17.34 20.56 3.55
CA SER A 495 -17.14 19.73 4.73
C SER A 495 -15.76 19.93 5.35
N ALA A 496 -15.60 19.74 6.66
CA ALA A 496 -14.29 19.80 7.31
C ALA A 496 -13.35 18.70 6.80
N ILE A 497 -12.08 19.04 6.54
CA ILE A 497 -11.02 18.11 6.10
C ILE A 497 -9.70 18.36 6.84
#